data_AF-A0A1A0IXF0-F1
#
_entry.id   AF-A0A1A0IXF0-F1
#
_cell.length_a   1.000
_cell.length_b   1.000
_cell.length_c   1.000
_cell.angle_alpha   90.00
_cell.angle_beta   90.00
_cell.angle_gamma   90.00
#
_symmetry.space_group_name_H-M   'P 1'
#
loop_
_entity.id
_entity.type
_entity.pdbx_description
1 polymer ?
#
loop_
_entity_poly.entity_id
_entity_poly.type
_entity_poly.pdbx_seq_one_letter_code
_entity_poly.pdbx_strand_id
1 'polypeptide(L)'
;MSKDELADRIADQEVERETAEAEEKRVGKLRDEHKEVKSALRAGEDAATRDTPDIDAERLGNIKEMLSQPGGEQAVAKRYGKAAVSGPEARLARTQMSHAAGRETAAAKEAAADAAWKAANPPTPLRDRTVEALRERAAKEQQRDASRGR
;
A
#
# COMPACT_ATOMS: atom_id res chain seq x y z
N MET A 1 -13.17 42.65 -22.43
CA MET A 1 -13.04 41.27 -22.93
C MET A 1 -13.58 41.24 -24.34
N SER A 2 -12.72 40.96 -25.31
CA SER A 2 -13.10 40.87 -26.72
C SER A 2 -13.78 39.52 -26.99
N LYS A 3 -14.53 39.42 -28.10
CA LYS A 3 -15.11 38.14 -28.54
C LYS A 3 -14.03 37.08 -28.81
N ASP A 4 -12.85 37.51 -29.21
CA ASP A 4 -11.71 36.63 -29.51
C ASP A 4 -11.12 36.03 -28.21
N GLU A 5 -11.00 36.82 -27.13
CA GLU A 5 -10.55 36.32 -25.81
C GLU A 5 -11.51 35.30 -25.18
N LEU A 6 -12.80 35.37 -25.53
CA LEU A 6 -13.81 34.39 -25.07
C LEU A 6 -13.73 33.08 -25.87
N ALA A 7 -13.39 33.14 -27.16
CA ALA A 7 -13.25 31.97 -28.02
C ALA A 7 -12.02 31.14 -27.62
N ASP A 8 -10.88 31.80 -27.39
CA ASP A 8 -9.63 31.13 -26.96
C ASP A 8 -9.82 30.42 -25.61
N ARG A 9 -10.52 31.06 -24.67
CA ARG A 9 -10.76 30.48 -23.34
C ARG A 9 -11.72 29.28 -23.34
N ILE A 10 -12.64 29.22 -24.31
CA ILE A 10 -13.52 28.06 -24.51
C ILE A 10 -12.71 26.91 -25.12
N ALA A 11 -11.85 27.19 -26.10
CA ALA A 11 -10.97 26.19 -26.68
C ALA A 11 -9.99 25.60 -25.65
N ASP A 12 -9.40 26.44 -24.80
CA ASP A 12 -8.54 26.00 -23.70
C ASP A 12 -9.31 25.12 -22.70
N GLN A 13 -10.56 25.46 -22.36
CA GLN A 13 -11.41 24.64 -21.48
C GLN A 13 -11.82 23.29 -22.10
N GLU A 14 -11.99 23.23 -23.42
CA GLU A 14 -12.31 21.99 -24.12
C GLU A 14 -11.10 21.05 -24.15
N VAL A 15 -9.90 21.56 -24.38
CA VAL A 15 -8.65 20.79 -24.32
C VAL A 15 -8.34 20.32 -22.90
N GLU A 16 -8.57 21.15 -21.87
CA GLU A 16 -8.43 20.75 -20.47
C GLU A 16 -9.43 19.64 -20.09
N ARG A 17 -10.67 19.69 -20.58
CA ARG A 17 -11.65 18.61 -20.36
C ARG A 17 -11.27 17.32 -21.05
N GLU A 18 -10.84 17.38 -22.30
CA GLU A 18 -10.46 16.20 -23.08
C GLU A 18 -9.23 15.51 -22.48
N THR A 19 -8.25 16.29 -22.01
CA THR A 19 -7.08 15.75 -21.31
C THR A 19 -7.41 15.17 -19.95
N ALA A 20 -8.30 15.81 -19.17
CA ALA A 20 -8.78 15.28 -17.90
C ALA A 20 -9.56 13.96 -18.07
N GLU A 21 -10.43 13.86 -19.08
CA GLU A 21 -11.15 12.62 -19.38
C GLU A 21 -10.21 11.50 -19.84
N ALA A 22 -9.17 11.83 -20.61
CA ALA A 22 -8.16 10.86 -21.02
C ALA A 22 -7.30 10.35 -19.85
N GLU A 23 -6.95 11.23 -18.90
CA GLU A 23 -6.29 10.84 -17.65
C GLU A 23 -7.18 9.97 -16.78
N GLU A 24 -8.45 10.32 -16.60
CA GLU A 24 -9.38 9.54 -15.79
C GLU A 24 -9.56 8.12 -16.36
N LYS A 25 -9.65 7.99 -17.69
CA LYS A 25 -9.66 6.68 -18.37
C LYS A 25 -8.37 5.89 -18.15
N ARG A 26 -7.20 6.55 -18.18
CA ARG A 26 -5.91 5.89 -17.90
C ARG A 26 -5.82 5.43 -16.45
N VAL A 27 -6.22 6.27 -15.50
CA VAL A 27 -6.21 5.95 -14.08
C VAL A 27 -7.20 4.82 -13.76
N GLY A 28 -8.39 4.83 -14.38
CA GLY A 28 -9.37 3.74 -14.29
C GLY A 28 -8.79 2.41 -14.75
N LYS A 29 -8.14 2.40 -15.94
CA LYS A 29 -7.51 1.20 -16.48
C LYS A 29 -6.37 0.67 -15.58
N LEU A 30 -5.50 1.56 -15.09
CA LEU A 30 -4.43 1.18 -14.16
C LEU A 30 -4.99 0.63 -12.84
N ARG A 31 -6.11 1.15 -12.36
CA ARG A 31 -6.78 0.67 -11.15
C ARG A 31 -7.35 -0.73 -11.32
N ASP A 32 -7.95 -1.01 -12.48
CA ASP A 32 -8.48 -2.33 -12.80
C ASP A 32 -7.35 -3.36 -12.98
N GLU A 33 -6.28 -3.00 -13.70
CA GLU A 33 -5.08 -3.83 -13.83
C GLU A 33 -4.45 -4.13 -12.45
N HIS A 34 -4.35 -3.12 -11.59
CA HIS A 34 -3.84 -3.31 -10.23
C HIS A 34 -4.74 -4.22 -9.39
N LYS A 35 -6.06 -4.13 -9.57
CA LYS A 35 -7.05 -5.00 -8.88
C LYS A 35 -6.93 -6.45 -9.37
N GLU A 36 -6.74 -6.65 -10.66
CA GLU A 36 -6.55 -7.96 -11.28
C GLU A 36 -5.23 -8.60 -10.80
N VAL A 37 -4.11 -7.87 -10.86
CA VAL A 37 -2.80 -8.33 -10.34
C VAL A 37 -2.90 -8.70 -8.85
N LYS A 38 -3.57 -7.87 -8.05
CA LYS A 38 -3.78 -8.16 -6.62
C LYS A 38 -4.64 -9.41 -6.40
N SER A 39 -5.65 -9.63 -7.23
CA SER A 39 -6.49 -10.83 -7.14
C SER A 39 -5.74 -12.09 -7.57
N ALA A 40 -4.89 -12.02 -8.60
CA ALA A 40 -4.07 -13.12 -9.08
C ALA A 40 -2.98 -13.49 -8.05
N LEU A 41 -2.34 -12.51 -7.43
CA LEU A 41 -1.40 -12.73 -6.32
C LEU A 41 -2.08 -13.45 -5.16
N ARG A 42 -3.28 -13.02 -4.77
CA ARG A 42 -4.05 -13.65 -3.69
C ARG A 42 -4.49 -15.07 -4.04
N ALA A 43 -4.95 -15.30 -5.27
CA ALA A 43 -5.30 -16.64 -5.74
C ALA A 43 -4.09 -17.59 -5.79
N GLY A 44 -2.90 -17.08 -6.13
CA GLY A 44 -1.65 -17.82 -6.05
C GLY A 44 -1.25 -18.19 -4.61
N GLU A 45 -1.45 -17.28 -3.66
CA GLU A 45 -1.26 -17.57 -2.22
C GLU A 45 -2.29 -18.57 -1.68
N ASP A 46 -3.55 -18.46 -2.08
CA ASP A 46 -4.64 -19.37 -1.68
C ASP A 46 -4.46 -20.78 -2.28
N ALA A 47 -3.90 -20.89 -3.49
CA ALA A 47 -3.54 -22.17 -4.10
C ALA A 47 -2.35 -22.83 -3.38
N ALA A 48 -1.34 -22.06 -2.99
CA ALA A 48 -0.19 -22.55 -2.23
C ALA A 48 -0.54 -23.02 -0.80
N THR A 49 -1.66 -22.56 -0.24
CA THR A 49 -2.13 -22.94 1.10
C THR A 49 -3.03 -24.18 1.09
N ARG A 50 -3.57 -24.59 -0.06
CA ARG A 50 -4.49 -25.73 -0.18
C ARG A 50 -3.79 -27.10 -0.13
N ASP A 51 -2.53 -27.16 -0.54
CA ASP A 51 -1.63 -28.32 -0.38
C ASP A 51 -0.74 -28.17 0.85
N THR A 52 -1.28 -27.66 1.96
CA THR A 52 -0.52 -27.58 3.21
C THR A 52 -0.36 -28.99 3.78
N PRO A 53 0.88 -29.54 3.88
CA PRO A 53 1.10 -30.67 4.77
C PRO A 53 0.65 -30.26 6.17
N ASP A 54 0.15 -31.19 6.98
CA ASP A 54 -0.34 -30.91 8.33
C ASP A 54 0.79 -30.25 9.16
N ILE A 55 0.78 -28.92 9.22
CA ILE A 55 1.85 -28.14 9.86
C ILE A 55 1.54 -28.06 11.33
N ASP A 56 2.38 -28.71 12.12
CA ASP A 56 2.39 -28.53 13.55
C ASP A 56 2.83 -27.09 13.89
N ALA A 57 1.88 -26.30 14.40
CA ALA A 57 2.09 -24.91 14.77
C ALA A 57 3.10 -24.75 15.92
N GLU A 58 3.14 -25.69 16.88
CA GLU A 58 4.11 -25.66 17.97
C GLU A 58 5.52 -25.94 17.45
N ARG A 59 5.64 -26.95 16.56
CA ARG A 59 6.91 -27.27 15.90
C ARG A 59 7.40 -26.11 15.04
N LEU A 60 6.51 -25.47 14.28
CA LEU A 60 6.83 -24.29 13.47
C LEU A 60 7.36 -23.14 14.32
N GLY A 61 6.71 -22.84 15.46
CA GLY A 61 7.14 -21.79 16.39
C GLY A 61 8.55 -22.05 16.94
N ASN A 62 8.81 -23.28 17.38
CA ASN A 62 10.13 -23.71 17.86
C ASN A 62 11.21 -23.59 16.77
N ILE A 63 10.92 -24.04 15.55
CA ILE A 63 11.86 -23.95 14.42
C ILE A 63 12.16 -22.49 14.10
N LYS A 64 11.13 -21.63 14.09
CA LYS A 64 11.29 -20.18 13.84
C LYS A 64 12.18 -19.52 14.88
N GLU A 65 12.00 -19.83 16.16
CA GLU A 65 12.85 -19.32 17.23
C GLU A 65 14.30 -19.78 17.06
N MET A 66 14.54 -21.06 16.77
CA MET A 66 15.89 -21.57 16.53
C MET A 66 16.55 -20.91 15.32
N LEU A 67 15.83 -20.79 14.21
CA LEU A 67 16.34 -20.16 12.97
C LEU A 67 16.65 -18.67 13.14
N SER A 68 16.06 -18.00 14.13
CA SER A 68 16.37 -16.60 14.43
C SER A 68 17.76 -16.41 15.06
N GLN A 69 18.33 -17.46 15.64
CA GLN A 69 19.63 -17.41 16.30
C GLN A 69 20.78 -17.77 15.35
N PRO A 70 22.00 -17.26 15.60
CA PRO A 70 23.19 -17.67 14.86
C PRO A 70 23.40 -19.20 14.95
N GLY A 71 23.52 -19.88 13.80
CA GLY A 71 23.63 -21.33 13.75
C GLY A 71 22.30 -22.09 13.93
N GLY A 72 21.17 -21.41 13.84
CA GLY A 72 19.83 -21.99 14.01
C GLY A 72 19.54 -23.25 13.19
N GLU A 73 20.07 -23.35 11.97
CA GLU A 73 19.90 -24.55 11.13
C GLU A 73 20.53 -25.80 11.77
N GLN A 74 21.65 -25.64 12.47
CA GLN A 74 22.31 -26.74 13.19
C GLN A 74 21.50 -27.13 14.44
N ALA A 75 20.89 -26.15 15.12
CA ALA A 75 20.00 -26.41 16.25
C ALA A 75 18.75 -27.19 15.82
N VAL A 76 18.13 -26.80 14.70
CA VAL A 76 17.01 -27.52 14.09
C VAL A 76 17.42 -28.93 13.69
N ALA A 77 18.57 -29.09 13.03
CA ALA A 77 19.10 -30.40 12.65
C ALA A 77 19.36 -31.32 13.85
N LYS A 78 19.81 -30.74 14.97
CA LYS A 78 20.09 -31.48 16.21
C LYS A 78 18.81 -31.92 16.93
N ARG A 79 17.78 -31.07 16.97
CA ARG A 79 16.53 -31.35 17.72
C ARG A 79 15.52 -32.16 16.92
N TYR A 80 15.39 -31.89 15.62
CA TYR A 80 14.36 -32.48 14.76
C TYR A 80 14.93 -33.34 13.62
N GLY A 81 16.26 -33.46 13.53
CA GLY A 81 16.94 -34.21 12.48
C GLY A 81 17.27 -33.36 11.24
N LYS A 82 18.25 -33.81 10.44
CA LYS A 82 18.71 -33.09 9.24
C LYS A 82 17.60 -32.86 8.21
N ALA A 83 16.64 -33.79 8.10
CA ALA A 83 15.51 -33.66 7.18
C ALA A 83 14.55 -32.51 7.57
N ALA A 84 14.47 -32.15 8.86
CA ALA A 84 13.61 -31.07 9.31
C ALA A 84 14.09 -29.70 8.83
N VAL A 85 15.39 -29.54 8.55
CA VAL A 85 15.95 -28.27 8.06
C VAL A 85 15.36 -27.91 6.68
N SER A 86 15.15 -28.89 5.80
CA SER A 86 14.51 -28.70 4.49
C SER A 86 13.02 -29.06 4.47
N GLY A 87 12.45 -29.34 5.64
CA GLY A 87 11.04 -29.68 5.82
C GLY A 87 10.08 -28.52 5.52
N PRO A 88 8.78 -28.81 5.40
CA PRO A 88 7.77 -27.80 5.12
C PRO A 88 7.71 -26.72 6.23
N GLU A 89 7.86 -27.09 7.49
CA GLU A 89 7.82 -26.15 8.61
C GLU A 89 9.04 -25.22 8.62
N ALA A 90 10.24 -25.73 8.32
CA ALA A 90 11.43 -24.90 8.21
C ALA A 90 11.42 -23.98 6.99
N ARG A 91 10.82 -24.42 5.87
CA ARG A 91 10.58 -23.54 4.72
C ARG A 91 9.57 -22.44 5.06
N LEU A 92 8.45 -22.80 5.68
CA LEU A 92 7.44 -21.83 6.08
C LEU A 92 7.99 -20.81 7.10
N ALA A 93 8.76 -21.27 8.08
CA ALA A 93 9.41 -20.41 9.06
C ALA A 93 10.33 -19.37 8.38
N ARG A 94 11.16 -19.81 7.42
CA ARG A 94 12.04 -18.92 6.64
C ARG A 94 11.26 -17.90 5.82
N THR A 95 10.21 -18.32 5.14
CA THR A 95 9.33 -17.41 4.38
C THR A 95 8.68 -16.38 5.30
N GLN A 96 8.14 -16.79 6.45
CA GLN A 96 7.56 -15.84 7.40
C GLN A 96 8.59 -14.86 7.96
N MET A 97 9.81 -15.31 8.23
CA MET A 97 10.91 -14.45 8.70
C MET A 97 11.35 -13.45 7.63
N SER A 98 11.43 -13.85 6.36
CA SER A 98 11.79 -12.94 5.27
C SER A 98 10.71 -11.89 5.00
N HIS A 99 9.42 -12.26 5.08
CA HIS A 99 8.31 -11.31 4.95
C HIS A 99 8.23 -10.33 6.13
N ALA A 100 8.63 -10.74 7.34
CA ALA A 100 8.71 -9.82 8.48
C ALA A 100 9.80 -8.77 8.24
N ALA A 101 11.02 -9.18 7.85
CA ALA A 101 12.11 -8.26 7.52
C ALA A 101 11.79 -7.36 6.30
N GLY A 102 11.08 -7.89 5.30
CA GLY A 102 10.64 -7.12 4.12
C GLY A 102 9.63 -6.02 4.47
N ARG A 103 8.75 -6.25 5.45
CA ARG A 103 7.80 -5.22 5.89
C ARG A 103 8.46 -4.09 6.68
N GLU A 104 9.43 -4.41 7.53
CA GLU A 104 10.19 -3.39 8.27
C GLU A 104 10.97 -2.48 7.31
N THR A 105 11.59 -3.06 6.28
CA THR A 105 12.31 -2.29 5.27
C THR A 105 11.38 -1.49 4.35
N ALA A 106 10.20 -2.01 4.02
CA ALA A 106 9.17 -1.27 3.28
C ALA A 106 8.63 -0.08 4.08
N ALA A 107 8.30 -0.28 5.36
CA ALA A 107 7.84 0.79 6.25
C ALA A 107 8.92 1.87 6.44
N ALA A 108 10.19 1.48 6.57
CA ALA A 108 11.30 2.42 6.65
C ALA A 108 11.47 3.23 5.36
N LYS A 109 11.30 2.60 4.19
CA LYS A 109 11.35 3.28 2.89
C LYS A 109 10.17 4.21 2.68
N GLU A 110 8.96 3.82 3.10
CA GLU A 110 7.76 4.66 3.03
C GLU A 110 7.88 5.86 3.95
N ALA A 111 8.34 5.67 5.19
CA ALA A 111 8.61 6.77 6.12
C ALA A 111 9.69 7.73 5.58
N ALA A 112 10.74 7.20 4.94
CA ALA A 112 11.77 8.02 4.31
C ALA A 112 11.23 8.79 3.09
N ALA A 113 10.36 8.17 2.29
CA ALA A 113 9.71 8.81 1.15
C ALA A 113 8.75 9.93 1.59
N ASP A 114 7.97 9.71 2.65
CA ASP A 114 7.09 10.71 3.25
C ASP A 114 7.88 11.89 3.84
N ALA A 115 9.01 11.59 4.52
CA ALA A 115 9.90 12.63 5.02
C ALA A 115 10.53 13.44 3.87
N ALA A 116 10.96 12.77 2.80
CA ALA A 116 11.50 13.43 1.61
C ALA A 116 10.44 14.29 0.90
N TRP A 117 9.19 13.82 0.80
CA TRP A 117 8.09 14.57 0.19
C TRP A 117 7.73 15.81 1.02
N LYS A 118 7.70 15.70 2.36
CA LYS A 118 7.49 16.85 3.26
C LYS A 118 8.64 17.85 3.20
N ALA A 119 9.88 17.38 3.05
CA ALA A 119 11.04 18.26 2.88
C ALA A 119 11.02 18.98 1.53
N ALA A 120 10.59 18.30 0.45
CA ALA A 120 10.44 18.88 -0.89
C ALA A 120 9.23 19.82 -1.02
N ASN A 121 8.18 19.62 -0.21
CA ASN A 121 6.98 20.45 -0.15
C ASN A 121 6.82 21.08 1.23
N PRO A 122 7.70 22.03 1.62
CA PRO A 122 7.56 22.72 2.88
C PRO A 122 6.20 23.44 2.93
N PRO A 123 5.49 23.39 4.07
CA PRO A 123 4.23 24.11 4.23
C PRO A 123 4.49 25.59 3.97
N THR A 124 3.87 26.11 2.92
CA THR A 124 3.90 27.54 2.61
C THR A 124 2.71 28.18 3.31
N PRO A 125 2.89 29.33 4.00
CA PRO A 125 1.83 29.96 4.78
C PRO A 125 0.61 30.37 3.95
N LEU A 126 0.77 30.50 2.62
CA LEU A 126 -0.34 30.71 1.69
C LEU A 126 -1.16 29.44 1.45
N ARG A 127 -0.52 28.27 1.30
CA ARG A 127 -1.23 26.99 1.18
C ARG A 127 -2.00 26.68 2.46
N ASP A 128 -1.40 26.87 3.63
CA ASP A 128 -2.05 26.56 4.91
C ASP A 128 -3.32 27.40 5.11
N ARG A 129 -3.28 28.70 4.80
CA ARG A 129 -4.48 29.56 4.84
C ARG A 129 -5.55 29.13 3.86
N THR A 130 -5.18 28.69 2.64
CA THR A 130 -6.18 28.20 1.67
C THR A 130 -6.80 26.88 2.10
N VAL A 131 -6.03 25.97 2.69
CA VAL A 131 -6.52 24.68 3.20
C VAL A 131 -7.41 24.88 4.42
N GLU A 132 -7.05 25.80 5.32
CA GLU A 132 -7.91 26.19 6.45
C GLU A 132 -9.21 26.84 5.99
N ALA A 133 -9.16 27.77 5.03
CA ALA A 133 -10.37 28.39 4.48
C ALA A 133 -11.30 27.37 3.79
N LEU A 134 -10.73 26.37 3.10
CA LEU A 134 -11.50 25.27 2.50
C LEU A 134 -12.14 24.37 3.56
N ARG A 135 -11.40 24.04 4.64
CA ARG A 135 -11.94 23.26 5.77
C ARG A 135 -13.04 24.00 6.51
N GLU A 136 -12.87 25.29 6.75
CA GLU A 136 -13.87 26.12 7.43
C GLU A 136 -15.15 26.26 6.57
N ARG A 137 -15.00 26.38 5.24
CA ARG A 137 -16.13 26.41 4.32
C ARG A 137 -16.90 25.09 4.30
N ALA A 138 -16.20 23.96 4.26
CA ALA A 138 -16.82 22.63 4.33
C ALA A 138 -17.55 22.39 5.67
N ALA A 139 -16.96 22.84 6.79
CA ALA A 139 -17.60 22.74 8.10
C ALA A 139 -18.88 23.60 8.20
N LYS A 140 -18.87 24.82 7.64
CA LYS A 140 -20.06 25.68 7.57
C LYS A 140 -21.15 25.11 6.68
N GLU A 141 -20.79 24.44 5.59
CA GLU A 141 -21.73 23.77 4.69
C GLU A 141 -22.40 22.57 5.38
N GLN A 142 -21.62 21.73 6.07
CA GLN A 142 -22.16 20.63 6.88
C GLN A 142 -23.11 21.12 7.99
N GLN A 143 -22.81 22.24 8.64
CA GLN A 143 -23.71 22.84 9.64
C GLN A 143 -25.02 23.39 9.04
N ARG A 144 -24.96 23.93 7.81
CA ARG A 144 -26.15 24.39 7.07
C ARG A 144 -27.03 23.24 6.62
N ASP A 145 -26.43 22.14 6.18
CA ASP A 145 -27.18 20.95 5.80
C ASP A 145 -27.78 20.24 7.01
N ALA A 146 -27.05 20.21 8.14
CA ALA A 146 -27.55 19.70 9.41
C ALA A 146 -28.68 20.55 10.02
N SER A 147 -28.78 21.85 9.67
CA SER A 147 -29.84 22.75 10.16
C SER A 147 -31.04 22.89 9.21
N ARG A 148 -30.93 22.49 7.95
CA ARG A 148 -32.05 22.42 6.99
C ARG A 148 -32.84 21.09 7.03
N GLY A 149 -32.30 20.09 7.72
CA GLY A 149 -32.94 18.80 7.95
C GLY A 149 -33.62 18.69 9.31
N ARG A 150 -34.60 19.54 9.62
CA ARG A 150 -35.57 19.30 10.69
C ARG A 150 -36.89 20.02 10.46
#